data_AF-A0A519UZ25-F1
#
_entry.id   AF-A0A519UZ25-F1
#
_cell.length_a   1.000
_cell.length_b   1.000
_cell.length_c   1.000
_cell.angle_alpha   90.00
_cell.angle_beta   90.00
_cell.angle_gamma   90.00
#
_symmetry.space_group_name_H-M   'P 1'
#
loop_
_entity.id
_entity.type
_entity.pdbx_description
1 polymer ?
#
loop_
_entity_poly.entity_id
_entity_poly.type
_entity_poly.pdbx_seq_one_letter_code
_entity_poly.pdbx_strand_id
1 'polypeptide(L)'
;MKKITLLLLMFPISLIAQTIQKPSNVYFTLNEIKGNAEPNSLIKLDRNVGSIANKPIITIMVNNNGFFAYTFETALPLIAGTNSQPQLTIWAEDNRGNLSAKETITAMEINYALNNLSDGSLVLPVNQYNPLLKGSQPKSTTFKYKVTMLNTNFTVPIARFNFVADNNGSKHGDLLLFNSVGAGVGISGGEMEKTTDASGNTINIEYSNTLGVHLGLLFSSGNDGNEQKNIFAPTITFSILDFQIGLGYELGSVMSLQKKGFLTLAYAIPLSKLIKGNYYVMRATPGYNDTHSLPPYKNTKSSVNGFL
;
A
#
# COMPACT_ATOMS: atom_id res chain seq x y z
N MET A 1 5.30 43.66 5.76
CA MET A 1 4.83 42.29 5.52
C MET A 1 6.02 41.40 5.20
N LYS A 2 6.40 40.51 6.11
CA LYS A 2 7.53 39.59 5.94
C LYS A 2 7.12 38.47 4.97
N LYS A 3 7.95 38.22 3.96
CA LYS A 3 7.78 37.10 3.01
C LYS A 3 7.82 35.79 3.80
N ILE A 4 6.67 35.13 3.95
CA ILE A 4 6.61 33.73 4.32
C ILE A 4 7.09 32.98 3.08
N THR A 5 8.41 32.78 2.99
CA THR A 5 8.98 31.87 2.01
C THR A 5 8.51 30.48 2.42
N LEU A 6 7.56 29.96 1.66
CA LEU A 6 6.90 28.68 1.83
C LEU A 6 7.96 27.57 1.83
N LEU A 7 8.40 27.17 3.02
CA LEU A 7 9.28 26.03 3.27
C LEU A 7 8.49 24.70 3.09
N LEU A 8 7.80 24.55 1.96
CA LEU A 8 7.13 23.28 1.56
C LEU A 8 8.01 22.42 0.65
N LEU A 9 9.20 22.90 0.26
CA LEU A 9 10.10 22.20 -0.67
C LEU A 9 11.19 21.37 0.01
N MET A 10 11.21 21.26 1.34
CA MET A 10 12.30 20.61 2.07
C MET A 10 11.87 19.39 2.91
N PHE A 11 10.81 18.68 2.50
CA PHE A 11 10.82 17.25 2.78
C PHE A 11 11.66 16.61 1.69
N PRO A 12 12.89 16.15 1.99
CA PRO A 12 13.59 15.33 1.04
C PRO A 12 12.69 14.12 0.80
N ILE A 13 12.13 14.03 -0.41
CA ILE A 13 11.64 12.78 -0.99
C ILE A 13 12.91 11.94 -1.29
N SER A 14 13.80 11.80 -0.30
CA SER A 14 14.98 10.97 -0.38
C SER A 14 14.49 9.55 -0.40
N LEU A 15 14.30 9.07 -1.63
CA LEU A 15 14.65 7.74 -2.11
C LEU A 15 14.75 6.72 -0.97
N ILE A 16 13.60 6.20 -0.57
CA ILE A 16 13.59 4.82 -0.10
C ILE A 16 13.88 4.00 -1.37
N ALA A 17 15.12 3.52 -1.48
CA ALA A 17 15.52 2.61 -2.55
C ALA A 17 14.51 1.46 -2.59
N GLN A 18 13.77 1.38 -3.70
CA GLN A 18 12.70 0.41 -3.85
C GLN A 18 13.33 -0.94 -4.14
N THR A 19 13.18 -1.89 -3.22
CA THR A 19 13.55 -3.28 -3.47
C THR A 19 12.38 -3.96 -4.16
N ILE A 20 12.60 -4.55 -5.34
CA ILE A 20 11.55 -5.24 -6.11
C ILE A 20 11.13 -6.53 -5.42
N GLN A 21 9.90 -6.93 -5.72
CA GLN A 21 9.33 -8.22 -5.34
C GLN A 21 10.16 -9.38 -5.80
N LYS A 22 10.59 -10.20 -4.85
CA LYS A 22 10.86 -11.57 -5.23
C LYS A 22 9.55 -12.29 -5.58
N PRO A 23 9.51 -13.08 -6.67
CA PRO A 23 8.36 -13.91 -7.00
C PRO A 23 7.89 -14.74 -5.80
N SER A 24 6.59 -14.99 -5.73
CA SER A 24 6.00 -15.66 -4.57
C SER A 24 4.83 -16.55 -4.94
N ASN A 25 4.49 -17.49 -4.04
CA ASN A 25 3.49 -18.53 -4.30
C ASN A 25 3.78 -19.22 -5.65
N VAL A 26 5.05 -19.56 -5.88
CA VAL A 26 5.48 -20.18 -7.13
C VAL A 26 5.12 -21.65 -7.07
N TYR A 27 4.19 -22.06 -7.93
CA TYR A 27 3.75 -23.44 -8.08
C TYR A 27 4.34 -24.04 -9.35
N PHE A 28 4.72 -25.30 -9.25
CA PHE A 28 5.28 -26.08 -10.34
C PHE A 28 4.39 -27.27 -10.67
N THR A 29 4.16 -27.47 -11.94
CA THR A 29 3.71 -28.74 -12.50
C THR A 29 4.80 -29.27 -13.45
N LEU A 30 4.56 -30.42 -14.09
CA LEU A 30 5.49 -31.02 -15.04
C LEU A 30 5.82 -30.09 -16.22
N ASN A 31 4.84 -29.30 -16.65
CA ASN A 31 4.90 -28.47 -17.84
C ASN A 31 4.50 -27.01 -17.58
N GLU A 32 4.19 -26.62 -16.35
CA GLU A 32 3.75 -25.26 -16.04
C GLU A 32 4.48 -24.72 -14.80
N ILE A 33 4.83 -23.43 -14.85
CA ILE A 33 5.16 -22.63 -13.69
C ILE A 33 4.14 -21.49 -13.58
N LYS A 34 3.61 -21.27 -12.38
CA LYS A 34 2.70 -20.16 -12.10
C LYS A 34 3.01 -19.53 -10.76
N GLY A 35 2.72 -18.26 -10.60
CA GLY A 35 2.92 -17.59 -9.32
C GLY A 35 2.55 -16.11 -9.38
N ASN A 36 2.92 -15.42 -8.29
CA ASN A 36 2.62 -14.01 -8.12
C ASN A 36 3.91 -13.16 -8.08
N ALA A 37 3.90 -12.04 -8.77
CA ALA A 37 4.97 -11.04 -8.76
C ALA A 37 4.41 -9.65 -9.09
N GLU A 38 5.26 -8.64 -9.16
CA GLU A 38 4.90 -7.27 -9.51
C GLU A 38 4.40 -7.16 -10.99
N PRO A 39 3.18 -6.73 -11.34
CA PRO A 39 2.69 -6.50 -12.69
C PRO A 39 3.53 -5.65 -13.55
N ASN A 40 3.44 -5.94 -14.83
CA ASN A 40 4.26 -5.29 -15.82
C ASN A 40 5.77 -5.46 -15.52
N SER A 41 6.16 -6.25 -14.52
CA SER A 41 7.51 -6.77 -14.37
C SER A 41 7.69 -7.99 -15.28
N LEU A 42 8.94 -8.36 -15.43
CA LEU A 42 9.37 -9.51 -16.18
C LEU A 42 9.89 -10.56 -15.21
N ILE A 43 9.27 -11.72 -15.18
CA ILE A 43 9.88 -12.90 -14.56
C ILE A 43 10.96 -13.42 -15.48
N LYS A 44 12.13 -13.65 -14.91
CA LYS A 44 13.26 -14.30 -15.56
C LYS A 44 13.40 -15.70 -14.99
N LEU A 45 13.44 -16.68 -15.87
CA LEU A 45 13.72 -18.07 -15.52
C LEU A 45 15.04 -18.48 -16.14
N ASP A 46 15.99 -18.83 -15.29
CA ASP A 46 17.25 -19.43 -15.68
C ASP A 46 17.24 -20.92 -15.31
N ARG A 47 17.30 -21.74 -16.35
CA ARG A 47 17.33 -23.20 -16.23
C ARG A 47 18.79 -23.62 -16.21
N ASN A 48 19.37 -23.70 -15.03
CA ASN A 48 20.73 -24.20 -14.87
C ASN A 48 20.70 -25.74 -14.93
N VAL A 49 20.77 -26.27 -16.15
CA VAL A 49 20.76 -27.71 -16.44
C VAL A 49 22.18 -28.13 -16.84
N GLY A 50 23.05 -28.27 -15.85
CA GLY A 50 24.43 -28.74 -16.03
C GLY A 50 25.30 -27.86 -16.92
N SER A 51 26.35 -28.45 -17.50
CA SER A 51 27.45 -27.77 -18.22
C SER A 51 27.10 -27.13 -19.56
N ILE A 52 25.81 -27.07 -19.92
CA ILE A 52 25.39 -26.49 -21.19
C ILE A 52 25.29 -24.97 -21.03
N ALA A 53 26.41 -24.29 -21.27
CA ALA A 53 26.45 -22.84 -21.33
C ALA A 53 25.45 -22.30 -22.38
N ASN A 54 24.83 -21.16 -22.08
CA ASN A 54 24.06 -20.32 -23.00
C ASN A 54 22.63 -20.78 -23.38
N LYS A 55 21.87 -21.38 -22.46
CA LYS A 55 20.41 -21.44 -22.67
C LYS A 55 19.80 -20.03 -22.53
N PRO A 56 18.84 -19.64 -23.39
CA PRO A 56 18.18 -18.35 -23.26
C PRO A 56 17.37 -18.29 -21.97
N ILE A 57 17.49 -17.15 -21.26
CA ILE A 57 16.64 -16.83 -20.11
C ILE A 57 15.22 -16.67 -20.62
N ILE A 58 14.30 -17.47 -20.07
CA ILE A 58 12.88 -17.33 -20.42
C ILE A 58 12.38 -16.08 -19.70
N THR A 59 11.73 -15.20 -20.45
CA THR A 59 11.15 -13.97 -19.93
C THR A 59 9.63 -14.04 -20.02
N ILE A 60 8.96 -13.89 -18.89
CA ILE A 60 7.49 -13.97 -18.78
C ILE A 60 6.98 -12.63 -18.28
N MET A 61 6.02 -12.05 -18.99
CA MET A 61 5.36 -10.83 -18.52
C MET A 61 4.38 -11.16 -17.40
N VAL A 62 4.50 -10.46 -16.27
CA VAL A 62 3.50 -10.53 -15.21
C VAL A 62 2.30 -9.70 -15.62
N ASN A 63 1.12 -10.31 -15.61
CA ASN A 63 -0.11 -9.61 -15.99
C ASN A 63 -0.46 -8.51 -14.97
N ASN A 64 -1.41 -7.64 -15.35
CA ASN A 64 -1.87 -6.52 -14.52
C ASN A 64 -2.39 -6.91 -13.12
N ASN A 65 -2.72 -8.19 -12.90
CA ASN A 65 -3.29 -8.68 -11.65
C ASN A 65 -2.25 -9.24 -10.67
N GLY A 66 -0.95 -9.24 -11.01
CA GLY A 66 0.05 -9.89 -10.16
C GLY A 66 0.43 -11.27 -10.60
N PHE A 67 -0.22 -11.85 -11.60
CA PHE A 67 -0.09 -13.26 -11.92
C PHE A 67 0.77 -13.50 -13.15
N PHE A 68 1.62 -14.52 -13.08
CA PHE A 68 2.32 -15.07 -14.23
C PHE A 68 2.06 -16.56 -14.33
N ALA A 69 1.97 -17.05 -15.56
CA ALA A 69 1.97 -18.46 -15.88
C ALA A 69 2.80 -18.68 -17.14
N TYR A 70 3.53 -19.78 -17.19
CA TYR A 70 4.31 -20.18 -18.35
C TYR A 70 4.28 -21.69 -18.50
N THR A 71 3.92 -22.14 -19.70
CA THR A 71 3.93 -23.55 -20.07
C THR A 71 5.20 -23.86 -20.85
N PHE A 72 5.97 -24.83 -20.37
CA PHE A 72 7.16 -25.33 -21.05
C PHE A 72 6.74 -26.19 -22.25
N GLU A 73 7.35 -25.95 -23.42
CA GLU A 73 7.08 -26.72 -24.66
C GLU A 73 7.37 -28.21 -24.52
N THR A 74 8.35 -28.54 -23.67
CA THR A 74 8.66 -29.90 -23.26
C THR A 74 8.57 -29.95 -21.75
N ALA A 75 8.04 -31.06 -21.22
CA ALA A 75 8.08 -31.36 -19.78
C ALA A 75 9.47 -31.01 -19.27
N LEU A 76 9.54 -30.17 -18.23
CA LEU A 76 10.77 -29.57 -17.72
C LEU A 76 11.90 -30.62 -17.78
N PRO A 77 12.83 -30.53 -18.75
CA PRO A 77 13.95 -31.45 -18.79
C PRO A 77 14.91 -30.96 -17.72
N LEU A 78 14.54 -31.16 -16.45
CA LEU A 78 15.42 -31.18 -15.30
C LEU A 78 16.23 -32.48 -15.41
N ILE A 79 16.92 -32.63 -16.54
CA ILE A 79 17.76 -33.79 -16.81
C ILE A 79 18.95 -33.62 -15.87
N ALA A 80 19.06 -34.56 -14.93
CA ALA A 80 20.19 -34.64 -14.02
C ALA A 80 21.48 -34.74 -14.86
N GLY A 81 22.23 -33.64 -14.92
CA GLY A 81 23.64 -33.70 -15.30
C GLY A 81 24.36 -34.51 -14.22
N THR A 82 25.27 -35.37 -14.63
CA THR A 82 25.76 -36.53 -13.88
C THR A 82 26.39 -36.28 -12.50
N ASN A 83 26.48 -35.05 -11.98
CA ASN A 83 26.90 -34.77 -10.59
C ASN A 83 26.27 -33.48 -9.99
N SER A 84 25.23 -32.91 -10.59
CA SER A 84 24.62 -31.66 -10.10
C SER A 84 23.10 -31.72 -10.23
N GLN A 85 22.41 -31.57 -9.10
CA GLN A 85 20.96 -31.51 -9.04
C GLN A 85 20.47 -30.39 -9.99
N PRO A 86 19.48 -30.65 -10.86
CA PRO A 86 18.93 -29.59 -11.71
C PRO A 86 18.43 -28.43 -10.84
N GLN A 87 18.75 -27.20 -11.25
CA GLN A 87 18.33 -25.99 -10.55
C GLN A 87 17.55 -25.06 -11.48
N LEU A 88 16.44 -24.54 -10.98
CA LEU A 88 15.71 -23.44 -11.61
C LEU A 88 15.90 -22.20 -10.76
N THR A 89 16.45 -21.13 -11.35
CA THR A 89 16.55 -19.84 -10.67
C THR A 89 15.54 -18.87 -11.25
N ILE A 90 14.75 -18.24 -10.37
CA ILE A 90 13.70 -17.29 -10.71
C ILE A 90 13.98 -15.93 -10.05
N TRP A 91 13.76 -14.84 -10.79
CA TRP A 91 13.73 -13.47 -10.26
C TRP A 91 12.82 -12.58 -11.08
N ALA A 92 12.50 -11.40 -10.58
CA ALA A 92 11.72 -10.38 -11.28
C ALA A 92 12.61 -9.18 -11.68
N GLU A 93 12.28 -8.57 -12.81
CA GLU A 93 12.84 -7.31 -13.30
C GLU A 93 11.70 -6.30 -13.49
N ASP A 94 11.76 -5.15 -12.82
CA ASP A 94 10.72 -4.12 -12.97
C ASP A 94 10.85 -3.35 -14.29
N ASN A 95 9.88 -2.47 -14.57
CA ASN A 95 9.89 -1.63 -15.77
C ASN A 95 11.03 -0.58 -15.81
N ARG A 96 11.85 -0.49 -14.77
CA ARG A 96 13.04 0.39 -14.69
C ARG A 96 14.34 -0.41 -14.79
N GLY A 97 14.28 -1.73 -14.94
CA GLY A 97 15.44 -2.62 -14.99
C GLY A 97 16.07 -2.92 -13.63
N ASN A 98 15.42 -2.59 -12.52
CA ASN A 98 15.87 -3.06 -11.22
C ASN A 98 15.63 -4.58 -11.14
N LEU A 99 16.37 -5.31 -10.28
CA LEU A 99 16.21 -6.75 -10.10
C LEU A 99 15.78 -7.12 -8.68
N SER A 100 14.91 -8.12 -8.55
CA SER A 100 14.64 -8.76 -7.26
C SER A 100 15.79 -9.66 -6.81
N ALA A 101 15.76 -10.12 -5.56
CA ALA A 101 16.57 -11.26 -5.14
C ALA A 101 16.23 -12.49 -6.01
N LYS A 102 17.25 -13.31 -6.29
CA LYS A 102 17.11 -14.58 -7.00
C LYS A 102 16.68 -15.67 -6.03
N GLU A 103 15.76 -16.52 -6.47
CA GLU A 103 15.30 -17.71 -5.74
C GLU A 103 15.64 -18.96 -6.56
N THR A 104 16.32 -19.92 -5.95
CA THR A 104 16.78 -21.14 -6.62
C THR A 104 16.05 -22.35 -6.06
N ILE A 105 15.41 -23.12 -6.95
CA ILE A 105 14.64 -24.32 -6.63
C ILE A 105 15.41 -25.54 -7.16
N THR A 106 15.55 -26.56 -6.32
CA THR A 106 16.33 -27.77 -6.64
C THR A 106 15.42 -28.97 -6.93
N ALA A 107 15.74 -29.75 -7.97
CA ALA A 107 14.84 -30.78 -8.50
C ALA A 107 14.66 -32.06 -7.66
N MET A 108 15.28 -32.17 -6.48
CA MET A 108 15.05 -33.31 -5.57
C MET A 108 13.56 -33.44 -5.16
N GLU A 109 12.82 -32.34 -5.19
CA GLU A 109 11.37 -32.30 -4.90
C GLU A 109 10.49 -32.78 -6.07
N ILE A 110 11.01 -32.78 -7.30
CA ILE A 110 10.22 -32.98 -8.53
C ILE A 110 10.23 -34.44 -8.99
N ASN A 111 11.38 -35.13 -8.91
CA ASN A 111 11.48 -36.55 -9.30
C ASN A 111 10.70 -37.49 -8.37
N TYR A 112 10.53 -37.15 -7.09
CA TYR A 112 9.72 -37.93 -6.15
C TYR A 112 8.22 -37.85 -6.48
N ALA A 113 7.75 -36.74 -7.06
CA ALA A 113 6.37 -36.58 -7.52
C ALA A 113 6.10 -37.32 -8.85
N LEU A 114 7.09 -37.39 -9.74
CA LEU A 114 6.94 -37.96 -11.08
C LEU A 114 7.10 -39.50 -11.13
N ASN A 115 7.97 -40.07 -10.31
CA ASN A 115 8.19 -41.53 -10.29
C ASN A 115 7.02 -42.32 -9.64
N ASN A 116 6.05 -41.64 -9.04
CA ASN A 116 4.86 -42.25 -8.43
C ASN A 116 3.59 -42.17 -9.32
N LEU A 117 3.74 -41.83 -10.61
CA LEU A 117 2.62 -41.65 -11.57
C LEU A 117 2.52 -42.77 -12.63
N SER A 118 3.24 -43.89 -12.49
CA SER A 118 3.41 -44.85 -13.58
C SER A 118 2.18 -45.69 -13.95
N ASP A 119 1.15 -45.82 -13.10
CA ASP A 119 0.03 -46.76 -13.34
C ASP A 119 -1.38 -46.15 -13.42
N GLY A 120 -1.51 -44.83 -13.63
CA GLY A 120 -2.81 -44.23 -13.99
C GLY A 120 -3.93 -44.30 -12.95
N SER A 121 -3.69 -44.80 -11.74
CA SER A 121 -4.61 -44.73 -10.60
C SER A 121 -3.85 -44.39 -9.32
N LEU A 122 -4.27 -43.32 -8.66
CA LEU A 122 -3.68 -42.80 -7.44
C LEU A 122 -4.51 -43.27 -6.24
N VAL A 123 -4.02 -44.26 -5.50
CA VAL A 123 -4.39 -44.46 -4.09
C VAL A 123 -3.13 -44.17 -3.26
N LEU A 124 -2.94 -42.90 -2.91
CA LEU A 124 -1.89 -42.53 -1.96
C LEU A 124 -2.30 -42.94 -0.53
N PRO A 125 -1.41 -43.58 0.25
CA PRO A 125 -1.56 -43.61 1.70
C PRO A 125 -1.52 -42.16 2.21
N VAL A 126 -2.64 -41.71 2.76
CA VAL A 126 -2.98 -40.33 3.12
C VAL A 126 -2.01 -39.69 4.14
N ASN A 127 -1.03 -40.41 4.69
CA ASN A 127 -0.40 -40.04 5.96
C ASN A 127 1.10 -39.68 5.93
N GLN A 128 1.80 -39.69 4.77
CA GLN A 128 3.25 -39.39 4.77
C GLN A 128 3.75 -38.43 3.68
N TYR A 129 2.87 -37.80 2.90
CA TYR A 129 3.28 -36.76 1.97
C TYR A 129 3.16 -35.36 2.60
N ASN A 130 4.28 -34.65 2.52
CA ASN A 130 4.53 -33.25 2.85
C ASN A 130 3.30 -32.36 2.57
N PRO A 131 2.83 -31.51 3.50
CA PRO A 131 1.60 -30.69 3.39
C PRO A 131 1.57 -29.66 2.24
N LEU A 132 2.55 -29.65 1.34
CA LEU A 132 2.62 -28.75 0.19
C LEU A 132 1.72 -29.13 -0.99
N LEU A 133 1.19 -30.36 -1.03
CA LEU A 133 0.37 -30.85 -2.17
C LEU A 133 -1.05 -31.31 -1.79
N LYS A 134 -1.43 -31.25 -0.51
CA LYS A 134 -2.83 -31.48 -0.09
C LYS A 134 -3.54 -30.16 0.10
N GLY A 135 -4.26 -29.73 -0.93
CA GLY A 135 -5.55 -29.03 -0.81
C GLY A 135 -5.65 -27.89 0.21
N SER A 136 -4.55 -27.20 0.55
CA SER A 136 -4.60 -25.96 1.29
C SER A 136 -5.16 -24.95 0.31
N GLN A 137 -6.49 -24.84 0.32
CA GLN A 137 -7.22 -23.67 -0.19
C GLN A 137 -6.33 -22.45 0.07
N PRO A 138 -5.89 -21.72 -0.97
CA PRO A 138 -4.84 -20.73 -0.81
C PRO A 138 -5.25 -19.79 0.33
N LYS A 139 -4.49 -19.89 1.42
CA LYS A 139 -4.80 -19.17 2.65
C LYS A 139 -4.79 -17.69 2.30
N SER A 140 -5.77 -16.93 2.80
CA SER A 140 -5.86 -15.50 2.53
C SER A 140 -4.49 -14.85 2.75
N THR A 141 -3.96 -14.19 1.72
CA THR A 141 -2.65 -13.55 1.79
C THR A 141 -2.82 -12.07 2.07
N THR A 142 -2.17 -11.60 3.12
CA THR A 142 -2.13 -10.20 3.51
C THR A 142 -0.78 -9.60 3.11
N PHE A 143 -0.80 -8.45 2.48
CA PHE A 143 0.38 -7.74 1.98
C PHE A 143 0.42 -6.33 2.57
N LYS A 144 1.60 -5.90 3.04
CA LYS A 144 1.81 -4.53 3.52
C LYS A 144 2.74 -3.76 2.60
N TYR A 145 2.35 -2.55 2.21
CA TYR A 145 3.19 -1.70 1.37
C TYR A 145 3.02 -0.22 1.71
N LYS A 146 4.09 0.55 1.50
CA LYS A 146 4.09 1.99 1.73
C LYS A 146 3.40 2.68 0.57
N VAL A 147 2.48 3.60 0.85
CA VAL A 147 1.75 4.34 -0.17
C VAL A 147 1.74 5.82 0.10
N THR A 148 1.73 6.61 -0.97
CA THR A 148 1.34 8.00 -0.96
C THR A 148 -0.02 8.11 -1.65
N MET A 149 -0.98 8.73 -0.98
CA MET A 149 -2.35 8.79 -1.45
C MET A 149 -2.98 10.16 -1.28
N LEU A 150 -3.89 10.48 -2.20
CA LEU A 150 -4.85 11.56 -2.02
C LEU A 150 -5.97 11.05 -1.13
N ASN A 151 -6.20 11.68 0.01
CA ASN A 151 -7.30 11.33 0.88
C ASN A 151 -8.17 12.53 1.24
N THR A 152 -9.40 12.23 1.60
CA THR A 152 -10.33 13.17 2.21
C THR A 152 -10.51 12.76 3.66
N ASN A 153 -10.52 13.74 4.56
CA ASN A 153 -10.64 13.52 5.99
C ASN A 153 -11.79 14.33 6.56
N PHE A 154 -12.51 13.74 7.50
CA PHE A 154 -13.37 14.46 8.42
C PHE A 154 -12.54 14.86 9.63
N THR A 155 -12.50 16.15 9.93
CA THR A 155 -11.63 16.71 10.95
C THR A 155 -12.46 17.13 12.16
N VAL A 156 -12.08 16.65 13.34
CA VAL A 156 -12.69 17.05 14.62
C VAL A 156 -11.62 17.75 15.45
N PRO A 157 -11.62 19.10 15.50
CA PRO A 157 -10.75 19.86 16.37
C PRO A 157 -10.94 19.48 17.84
N ILE A 158 -9.88 18.97 18.45
CA ILE A 158 -9.82 18.67 19.88
C ILE A 158 -9.64 19.99 20.63
N ALA A 159 -8.69 20.81 20.14
CA ALA A 159 -8.31 22.07 20.75
C ALA A 159 -8.03 23.11 19.67
N ARG A 160 -8.60 24.31 19.83
CA ARG A 160 -8.37 25.48 18.97
C ARG A 160 -7.93 26.64 19.83
N PHE A 161 -6.77 27.21 19.54
CA PHE A 161 -6.25 28.39 20.19
C PHE A 161 -6.46 29.63 19.31
N ASN A 162 -7.37 30.50 19.74
CA ASN A 162 -7.69 31.76 19.09
C ASN A 162 -6.83 32.87 19.66
N PHE A 163 -6.04 33.55 18.82
CA PHE A 163 -5.19 34.64 19.29
C PHE A 163 -6.00 35.90 19.57
N VAL A 164 -5.65 36.63 20.63
CA VAL A 164 -6.24 37.93 20.98
C VAL A 164 -5.43 39.07 20.34
N ALA A 165 -6.09 40.15 19.95
CA ALA A 165 -5.47 41.39 19.51
C ALA A 165 -4.87 42.10 20.73
N ASP A 166 -3.62 42.56 20.60
CA ASP A 166 -2.80 43.01 21.73
C ASP A 166 -3.44 44.21 22.44
N ASN A 167 -3.93 44.00 23.66
CA ASN A 167 -4.67 44.99 24.44
C ASN A 167 -4.16 44.99 25.88
N ASN A 168 -2.98 45.59 26.12
CA ASN A 168 -2.42 45.98 27.43
C ASN A 168 -2.58 44.97 28.60
N GLY A 169 -2.72 43.68 28.32
CA GLY A 169 -3.08 42.64 29.29
C GLY A 169 -2.34 41.32 29.04
N SER A 170 -2.27 40.48 30.06
CA SER A 170 -1.50 39.22 30.05
C SER A 170 -2.14 38.06 29.27
N LYS A 171 -3.30 38.26 28.66
CA LYS A 171 -4.02 37.21 27.93
C LYS A 171 -3.57 37.14 26.47
N HIS A 172 -3.01 36.01 26.07
CA HIS A 172 -2.52 35.79 24.69
C HIS A 172 -3.55 35.14 23.74
N GLY A 173 -4.63 34.55 24.28
CA GLY A 173 -5.64 33.88 23.47
C GLY A 173 -6.72 33.17 24.27
N ASP A 174 -7.61 32.51 23.55
CA ASP A 174 -8.69 31.67 24.06
C ASP A 174 -8.53 30.24 23.56
N LEU A 175 -8.70 29.27 24.47
CA LEU A 175 -8.72 27.85 24.13
C LEU A 175 -10.17 27.38 24.03
N LEU A 176 -10.52 26.84 22.86
CA LEU A 176 -11.83 26.27 22.57
C LEU A 176 -11.67 24.77 22.32
N LEU A 177 -12.55 23.97 22.91
CA LEU A 177 -12.50 22.51 22.82
C LEU A 177 -13.75 22.00 22.11
N PHE A 178 -13.58 21.11 21.12
CA PHE A 178 -14.67 20.40 20.42
C PHE A 178 -15.81 21.28 19.88
N ASN A 179 -15.51 22.54 19.52
CA ASN A 179 -16.52 23.51 19.11
C ASN A 179 -16.70 23.62 17.59
N SER A 180 -16.05 22.74 16.84
CA SER A 180 -16.02 22.81 15.39
C SER A 180 -15.91 21.41 14.79
N VAL A 181 -16.24 21.34 13.51
CA VAL A 181 -16.16 20.15 12.68
C VAL A 181 -15.72 20.59 11.30
N GLY A 182 -15.00 19.74 10.58
CA GLY A 182 -14.58 20.10 9.25
C GLY A 182 -14.36 18.92 8.33
N ALA A 183 -14.02 19.27 7.11
CA ALA A 183 -13.59 18.33 6.10
C ALA A 183 -12.39 18.90 5.36
N GLY A 184 -11.52 18.04 4.89
CA GLY A 184 -10.35 18.44 4.11
C GLY A 184 -9.92 17.40 3.11
N VAL A 185 -9.07 17.84 2.18
CA VAL A 185 -8.40 17.01 1.19
C VAL A 185 -6.90 17.16 1.37
N GLY A 186 -6.15 16.09 1.19
CA GLY A 186 -4.71 16.16 1.39
C GLY A 186 -3.96 15.00 0.79
N ILE A 187 -2.64 15.14 0.82
CA ILE A 187 -1.71 14.10 0.40
C ILE A 187 -1.07 13.54 1.66
N SER A 188 -1.10 12.22 1.79
CA SER A 188 -0.53 11.52 2.93
C SER A 188 0.27 10.30 2.50
N GLY A 189 1.38 10.08 3.22
CA GLY A 189 2.19 8.89 3.17
C GLY A 189 1.84 7.98 4.34
N GLY A 190 1.71 6.68 4.08
CA GLY A 190 1.40 5.70 5.10
C GLY A 190 1.59 4.27 4.62
N GLU A 191 0.94 3.33 5.29
CA GLU A 191 0.98 1.91 4.97
C GLU A 191 -0.41 1.43 4.54
N MET A 192 -0.45 0.62 3.49
CA MET A 192 -1.65 -0.03 3.01
C MET A 192 -1.50 -1.54 3.23
N GLU A 193 -2.50 -2.11 3.87
CA GLU A 193 -2.64 -3.54 4.06
C GLU A 193 -3.72 -4.05 3.11
N LYS A 194 -3.34 -4.96 2.20
CA LYS A 194 -4.26 -5.58 1.24
C LYS A 194 -4.36 -7.06 1.56
N THR A 195 -5.57 -7.56 1.79
CA THR A 195 -5.82 -8.99 1.96
C THR A 195 -6.56 -9.52 0.74
N THR A 196 -6.05 -10.61 0.16
CA THR A 196 -6.68 -11.31 -0.96
C THR A 196 -7.16 -12.70 -0.56
N ASP A 197 -8.22 -13.17 -1.21
CA ASP A 197 -8.69 -14.54 -1.08
C ASP A 197 -7.81 -15.54 -1.87
N ALA A 198 -8.20 -16.80 -1.79
CA ALA A 198 -7.59 -17.91 -2.52
C ALA A 198 -7.53 -17.69 -4.05
N SER A 199 -8.53 -17.01 -4.59
CA SER A 199 -8.67 -16.73 -6.02
C SER A 199 -7.94 -15.45 -6.45
N GLY A 200 -7.27 -14.76 -5.52
CA GLY A 200 -6.58 -13.49 -5.77
C GLY A 200 -7.51 -12.27 -5.77
N ASN A 201 -8.79 -12.43 -5.44
CA ASN A 201 -9.71 -11.30 -5.30
C ASN A 201 -9.39 -10.53 -4.02
N THR A 202 -9.55 -9.22 -4.07
CA THR A 202 -9.28 -8.37 -2.91
C THR A 202 -10.46 -8.39 -1.95
N ILE A 203 -10.25 -8.88 -0.72
CA ILE A 203 -11.30 -8.97 0.31
C ILE A 203 -11.22 -7.83 1.32
N ASN A 204 -10.01 -7.29 1.56
CA ASN A 204 -9.82 -6.16 2.45
C ASN A 204 -8.71 -5.25 1.94
N ILE A 205 -8.92 -3.94 2.11
CA ILE A 205 -7.89 -2.92 1.93
C ILE A 205 -8.01 -1.98 3.12
N GLU A 206 -6.95 -1.88 3.91
CA GLU A 206 -6.86 -0.96 5.04
C GLU A 206 -5.69 0.00 4.84
N TYR A 207 -5.89 1.26 5.19
CA TYR A 207 -4.85 2.28 5.12
C TYR A 207 -4.61 2.91 6.49
N SER A 208 -3.35 2.95 6.87
CA SER A 208 -2.85 3.62 8.08
C SER A 208 -2.01 4.83 7.69
N ASN A 209 -2.46 6.02 8.08
CA ASN A 209 -1.72 7.26 7.84
C ASN A 209 -0.46 7.31 8.71
N THR A 210 0.63 7.88 8.18
CA THR A 210 1.84 8.17 8.96
C THR A 210 2.15 9.66 8.98
N LEU A 211 2.23 10.28 7.80
CA LEU A 211 2.52 11.70 7.64
C LEU A 211 1.68 12.28 6.51
N GLY A 212 1.27 13.54 6.60
CA GLY A 212 0.52 14.16 5.51
C GLY A 212 0.31 15.66 5.66
N VAL A 213 -0.15 16.27 4.58
CA VAL A 213 -0.51 17.69 4.52
C VAL A 213 -1.91 17.80 3.94
N HIS A 214 -2.77 18.54 4.61
CA HIS A 214 -4.19 18.67 4.25
C HIS A 214 -4.61 20.13 4.19
N LEU A 215 -5.45 20.44 3.22
CA LEU A 215 -6.20 21.67 3.10
C LEU A 215 -7.66 21.37 3.45
N GLY A 216 -8.23 22.12 4.37
CA GLY A 216 -9.57 21.86 4.88
C GLY A 216 -10.37 23.11 5.17
N LEU A 217 -11.62 22.90 5.52
CA LEU A 217 -12.55 23.89 6.01
C LEU A 217 -13.11 23.41 7.33
N LEU A 218 -12.97 24.24 8.37
CA LEU A 218 -13.68 24.07 9.63
C LEU A 218 -14.94 24.91 9.62
N PHE A 219 -16.02 24.35 10.13
CA PHE A 219 -17.26 25.01 10.46
C PHE A 219 -17.47 24.97 11.97
N SER A 220 -17.88 26.11 12.51
CA SER A 220 -18.29 26.24 13.91
C SER A 220 -19.58 27.03 13.96
N SER A 221 -20.54 26.57 14.76
CA SER A 221 -21.74 27.32 15.08
C SER A 221 -21.73 27.61 16.58
N GLY A 222 -21.81 28.89 16.93
CA GLY A 222 -21.89 29.36 18.32
C GLY A 222 -23.10 30.26 18.50
N ASN A 223 -23.59 30.33 19.73
CA ASN A 223 -24.63 31.29 20.12
C ASN A 223 -24.02 32.28 21.11
N ASP A 224 -23.95 33.56 20.74
CA ASP A 224 -23.43 34.62 21.62
C ASP A 224 -24.59 35.52 22.05
N GLY A 225 -25.28 35.09 23.11
CA GLY A 225 -26.28 35.88 23.83
C GLY A 225 -27.61 36.14 23.11
N ASN A 226 -27.61 36.46 21.81
CA ASN A 226 -28.79 36.73 20.98
C ASN A 226 -28.57 36.54 19.46
N GLU A 227 -27.35 36.27 19.00
CA GLU A 227 -27.05 36.07 17.58
C GLU A 227 -26.36 34.72 17.34
N GLN A 228 -26.92 33.93 16.41
CA GLN A 228 -26.29 32.71 15.92
C GLN A 228 -25.11 33.09 15.02
N LYS A 229 -23.91 32.71 15.43
CA LYS A 229 -22.68 32.99 14.69
C LYS A 229 -22.17 31.72 14.03
N ASN A 230 -22.20 31.71 12.71
CA ASN A 230 -21.62 30.66 11.89
C ASN A 230 -20.26 31.11 11.38
N ILE A 231 -19.22 30.35 11.68
CA ILE A 231 -17.84 30.65 11.32
C ILE A 231 -17.34 29.56 10.38
N PHE A 232 -16.81 29.98 9.23
CA PHE A 232 -16.08 29.12 8.32
C PHE A 232 -14.61 29.49 8.37
N ALA A 233 -13.72 28.50 8.39
CA ALA A 233 -12.30 28.74 8.44
C ALA A 233 -11.52 27.79 7.53
N PRO A 234 -10.89 28.26 6.44
CA PRO A 234 -9.88 27.49 5.75
C PRO A 234 -8.70 27.19 6.69
N THR A 235 -8.21 25.96 6.59
CA THR A 235 -7.09 25.46 7.40
C THR A 235 -6.05 24.76 6.54
N ILE A 236 -4.80 24.88 6.94
CA ILE A 236 -3.71 24.01 6.50
C ILE A 236 -3.20 23.22 7.70
N THR A 237 -3.16 21.90 7.59
CA THR A 237 -2.76 21.01 8.68
C THR A 237 -1.69 20.03 8.24
N PHE A 238 -0.77 19.73 9.16
CA PHE A 238 0.17 18.62 9.06
C PHE A 238 -0.35 17.48 9.92
N SER A 239 -0.47 16.28 9.34
CA SER A 239 -0.89 15.09 10.07
C SER A 239 0.31 14.24 10.47
N ILE A 240 0.30 13.74 11.69
CA ILE A 240 1.16 12.66 12.17
C ILE A 240 0.22 11.57 12.69
N LEU A 241 0.24 10.39 12.07
CA LEU A 241 -0.79 9.36 12.26
C LEU A 241 -2.19 9.95 12.00
N ASP A 242 -3.14 9.74 12.91
CA ASP A 242 -4.50 10.28 12.82
C ASP A 242 -4.64 11.67 13.49
N PHE A 243 -3.55 12.26 14.02
CA PHE A 243 -3.58 13.61 14.61
C PHE A 243 -3.16 14.67 13.61
N GLN A 244 -3.80 15.84 13.66
CA GLN A 244 -3.54 17.00 12.81
C GLN A 244 -3.19 18.22 13.66
N ILE A 245 -2.09 18.90 13.31
CA ILE A 245 -1.74 20.22 13.84
C ILE A 245 -1.78 21.20 12.69
N GLY A 246 -2.48 22.32 12.83
CA GLY A 246 -2.63 23.25 11.73
C GLY A 246 -2.92 24.68 12.12
N LEU A 247 -2.85 25.52 11.10
CA LEU A 247 -3.19 26.93 11.16
C LEU A 247 -4.47 27.15 10.38
N GLY A 248 -5.32 28.03 10.89
CA GLY A 248 -6.55 28.42 10.21
C GLY A 248 -6.79 29.91 10.25
N TYR A 249 -7.75 30.33 9.43
CA TYR A 249 -8.16 31.73 9.33
C TYR A 249 -9.68 31.82 9.33
N GLU A 250 -10.27 32.42 10.37
CA GLU A 250 -11.72 32.63 10.47
C GLU A 250 -12.18 33.64 9.41
N LEU A 251 -13.13 33.23 8.58
CA LEU A 251 -13.87 34.07 7.65
C LEU A 251 -15.13 34.62 8.33
N GLY A 252 -15.49 35.85 7.98
CA GLY A 252 -16.62 36.58 8.59
C GLY A 252 -16.20 37.56 9.69
N SER A 253 -17.15 37.91 10.55
CA SER A 253 -16.94 38.80 11.69
C SER A 253 -16.26 38.04 12.83
N VAL A 254 -15.21 38.62 13.40
CA VAL A 254 -14.58 38.15 14.64
C VAL A 254 -14.88 39.14 15.76
N MET A 255 -14.81 38.70 17.02
CA MET A 255 -14.94 39.64 18.14
C MET A 255 -13.87 40.72 18.00
N SER A 256 -14.17 41.96 18.40
CA SER A 256 -13.29 43.13 18.22
C SER A 256 -11.88 42.94 18.83
N LEU A 257 -11.76 42.02 19.80
CA LEU A 257 -10.52 41.68 20.49
C LEU A 257 -9.84 40.40 20.00
N GLN A 258 -10.36 39.74 18.97
CA GLN A 258 -9.82 38.47 18.48
C GLN A 258 -9.17 38.63 17.11
N LYS A 259 -8.00 38.01 16.92
CA LYS A 259 -7.40 37.85 15.59
C LYS A 259 -8.14 36.75 14.83
N LYS A 260 -8.16 36.87 13.51
CA LYS A 260 -8.75 35.87 12.60
C LYS A 260 -7.93 34.59 12.51
N GLY A 261 -6.62 34.67 12.74
CA GLY A 261 -5.76 33.49 12.74
C GLY A 261 -5.95 32.65 14.00
N PHE A 262 -5.81 31.34 13.88
CA PHE A 262 -5.80 30.41 15.01
C PHE A 262 -4.86 29.22 14.76
N LEU A 263 -4.48 28.56 15.86
CA LEU A 263 -3.79 27.27 15.85
C LEU A 263 -4.80 26.18 16.26
N THR A 264 -4.71 25.00 15.65
CA THR A 264 -5.60 23.88 15.98
C THR A 264 -4.82 22.58 16.13
N LEU A 265 -5.28 21.76 17.08
CA LEU A 265 -4.99 20.35 17.22
C LEU A 265 -6.29 19.60 16.98
N ALA A 266 -6.29 18.65 16.05
CA ALA A 266 -7.47 17.93 15.62
C ALA A 266 -7.20 16.44 15.45
N TYR A 267 -8.28 15.66 15.45
CA TYR A 267 -8.26 14.26 15.03
C TYR A 267 -8.83 14.17 13.61
N ALA A 268 -8.11 13.47 12.73
CA ALA A 268 -8.49 13.24 11.35
C ALA A 268 -9.08 11.84 11.22
N ILE A 269 -10.32 11.76 10.79
CA ILE A 269 -11.00 10.51 10.46
C ILE A 269 -10.98 10.38 8.94
N PRO A 270 -10.15 9.49 8.37
CA PRO A 270 -10.16 9.26 6.93
C PRO A 270 -11.54 8.79 6.48
N LEU A 271 -12.14 9.48 5.50
CA LEU A 271 -13.44 9.08 4.96
C LEU A 271 -13.39 7.68 4.33
N SER A 272 -12.21 7.25 3.88
CA SER A 272 -11.99 5.90 3.37
C SER A 272 -12.14 4.79 4.42
N LYS A 273 -12.02 5.11 5.72
CA LYS A 273 -12.36 4.18 6.81
C LYS A 273 -13.88 4.06 7.01
N LEU A 274 -14.65 5.08 6.61
CA LEU A 274 -16.12 5.08 6.68
C LEU A 274 -16.77 4.46 5.45
N ILE A 275 -16.17 4.66 4.27
CA ILE A 275 -16.66 4.14 2.99
C ILE A 275 -15.62 3.18 2.44
N LYS A 276 -15.82 1.87 2.65
CA LYS A 276 -14.90 0.83 2.17
C LYS A 276 -14.73 0.94 0.65
N GLY A 277 -13.47 0.94 0.19
CA GLY A 277 -13.12 0.67 -1.21
C GLY A 277 -12.74 1.86 -2.10
N ASN A 278 -12.78 3.11 -1.61
CA ASN A 278 -12.45 4.28 -2.42
C ASN A 278 -11.11 4.92 -2.02
N TYR A 279 -10.00 4.40 -2.58
CA TYR A 279 -8.67 4.99 -2.43
C TYR A 279 -8.13 5.48 -3.77
N TYR A 280 -7.57 6.70 -3.78
CA TYR A 280 -6.76 7.18 -4.89
C TYR A 280 -5.27 7.10 -4.51
N VAL A 281 -4.63 6.01 -4.91
CA VAL A 281 -3.22 5.76 -4.64
C VAL A 281 -2.38 6.46 -5.71
N MET A 282 -1.60 7.47 -5.31
CA MET A 282 -0.70 8.18 -6.23
C MET A 282 0.59 7.40 -6.48
N ARG A 283 1.12 6.77 -5.42
CA ARG A 283 2.35 5.99 -5.46
C ARG A 283 2.29 4.86 -4.46
N ALA A 284 2.76 3.68 -4.85
CA ALA A 284 3.01 2.56 -3.96
C ALA A 284 4.49 2.18 -4.01
N THR A 285 5.04 1.72 -2.89
CA THR A 285 6.38 1.18 -2.74
C THR A 285 6.31 -0.07 -1.87
N PRO A 286 6.93 -1.19 -2.27
CA PRO A 286 6.90 -2.40 -1.46
C PRO A 286 7.46 -2.17 -0.05
N GLY A 287 6.81 -2.77 0.96
CA GLY A 287 7.26 -2.71 2.35
C GLY A 287 8.48 -3.61 2.58
N TYR A 288 9.43 -3.14 3.40
CA TYR A 288 10.74 -3.76 3.64
C TYR A 288 10.70 -5.16 4.30
N ASN A 289 9.54 -5.64 4.75
CA ASN A 289 9.44 -6.90 5.51
C ASN A 289 8.63 -8.01 4.84
N ASP A 290 8.07 -7.81 3.64
CA ASP A 290 7.34 -8.86 2.95
C ASP A 290 8.16 -9.41 1.79
N THR A 291 8.47 -10.70 1.88
CA THR A 291 8.94 -11.58 0.80
C THR A 291 7.94 -11.69 -0.37
N HIS A 292 6.90 -10.86 -0.37
CA HIS A 292 5.71 -10.89 -1.21
C HIS A 292 5.34 -9.46 -1.66
N SER A 293 6.21 -8.80 -2.40
CA SER A 293 6.09 -7.38 -2.79
C SER A 293 5.16 -7.03 -3.99
N LEU A 294 3.85 -6.93 -3.83
CA LEU A 294 2.89 -6.77 -4.94
C LEU A 294 3.15 -5.79 -6.14
N PRO A 295 2.43 -5.99 -7.27
CA PRO A 295 2.13 -5.05 -8.38
C PRO A 295 2.34 -3.52 -8.38
N PRO A 296 2.77 -2.85 -9.50
CA PRO A 296 2.47 -1.45 -9.74
C PRO A 296 0.96 -1.28 -9.93
N TYR A 297 0.41 -0.43 -9.07
CA TYR A 297 -0.98 -0.05 -9.08
C TYR A 297 -1.27 0.83 -10.30
N LYS A 298 -2.01 0.31 -11.29
CA LYS A 298 -2.75 1.18 -12.23
C LYS A 298 -3.96 1.74 -11.51
N ASN A 299 -4.23 3.03 -11.70
CA ASN A 299 -5.46 3.73 -11.28
C ASN A 299 -6.69 2.91 -11.65
N THR A 300 -7.09 2.00 -10.78
CA THR A 300 -8.30 1.20 -10.88
C THR A 300 -9.25 1.87 -9.91
N LYS A 301 -10.32 2.46 -10.46
CA LYS A 301 -11.53 2.69 -9.67
C LYS A 301 -11.96 1.31 -9.20
N SER A 302 -11.63 0.96 -7.96
CA SER A 302 -12.19 -0.21 -7.31
C SER A 302 -13.64 0.13 -6.97
N SER A 303 -14.55 0.00 -7.93
CA SER A 303 -15.97 -0.06 -7.62
C SER A 303 -16.22 -1.42 -6.96
N VAL A 304 -16.00 -1.49 -5.65
CA VAL A 304 -16.74 -2.47 -4.87
C VAL A 304 -18.19 -2.01 -5.01
N ASN A 305 -19.03 -2.79 -5.71
CA ASN A 305 -20.47 -2.58 -5.76
C ASN A 305 -21.03 -2.82 -4.34
N GLY A 306 -20.85 -1.82 -3.48
CA GLY A 306 -21.47 -1.71 -2.18
C GLY A 306 -22.64 -0.76 -2.31
N PHE A 307 -23.84 -1.32 -2.23
CA PHE A 307 -25.11 -0.60 -2.10
C PHE A 307 -24.99 0.55 -1.08
N LEU A 308 -25.39 1.74 -1.53
CA LEU A 308 -26.23 2.67 -0.77
C LEU A 308 -27.48 2.91 -1.61
#